data_AF-A0A9X1STZ9-F1
#
_entry.id   AF-A0A9X1STZ9-F1
#
_cell.length_a   1.000
_cell.length_b   1.000
_cell.length_c   1.000
_cell.angle_alpha   90.00
_cell.angle_beta   90.00
_cell.angle_gamma   90.00
#
_symmetry.space_group_name_H-M   'P 1'
#
loop_
_entity.id
_entity.type
_entity.pdbx_description
1 polymer ?
#
loop_
_entity_poly.entity_id
_entity_poly.type
_entity_poly.pdbx_seq_one_letter_code
_entity_poly.pdbx_strand_id
1 'polypeptide(L)'
;MTPEQLSRTFAPVREGYLRTPYPGRWIQPVDGPDGLVLVAEDEPISRLVVDPATGNVLLVDEASTRVLASAPVTFLACAEAYSQALREAADLEPDDEAALERIETNLLRRFTEAGADDVFWLVAAEEIGLGTSVATVPAPLPVATAAPLGILLALGEDELQRLFTAEQWKRLSTLAPVRTVRAPQLIPAAVEAAATMAGLRGKPAARTSVLVVEADAELTEATWAALPELRVLAVLGSERPGAPAGVQVVRLGREATGHEVILALEATTRAAAQ
;
A
#
# COMPACT_ATOMS: atom_id res chain seq x y z
N MET A 1 19.23 11.02 -17.80
CA MET A 1 18.67 10.70 -16.47
C MET A 1 19.50 9.61 -15.82
N THR A 2 19.72 9.63 -14.50
CA THR A 2 20.52 8.61 -13.81
C THR A 2 19.70 7.37 -13.42
N PRO A 3 20.32 6.19 -13.23
CA PRO A 3 19.64 5.00 -12.71
C PRO A 3 18.92 5.24 -11.37
N GLU A 4 19.47 6.07 -10.47
CA GLU A 4 18.82 6.42 -9.20
C GLU A 4 17.54 7.23 -9.39
N GLN A 5 17.54 8.20 -10.32
CA GLN A 5 16.35 8.97 -10.66
C GLN A 5 15.28 8.06 -11.28
N LEU A 6 15.70 7.18 -12.19
CA LEU A 6 14.83 6.18 -12.79
C LEU A 6 14.27 5.21 -11.75
N SER A 7 15.05 4.81 -10.75
CA SER A 7 14.60 3.90 -9.70
C SER A 7 13.46 4.48 -8.88
N ARG A 8 13.52 5.79 -8.57
CA ARG A 8 12.43 6.50 -7.90
C ARG A 8 11.23 6.70 -8.82
N THR A 9 11.49 7.01 -10.09
CA THR A 9 10.45 7.28 -11.09
C THR A 9 9.61 6.04 -11.36
N PHE A 10 10.24 4.89 -11.61
CA PHE A 10 9.56 3.62 -11.90
C PHE A 10 9.23 2.79 -10.65
N ALA A 11 9.49 3.31 -9.43
CA ALA A 11 9.10 2.65 -8.19
C ALA A 11 7.61 2.25 -8.17
N PRO A 12 6.64 3.10 -8.59
CA PRO A 12 5.22 2.74 -8.59
C PRO A 12 4.90 1.51 -9.44
N VAL A 13 5.58 1.33 -10.57
CA VAL A 13 5.36 0.18 -11.45
C VAL A 13 6.05 -1.07 -10.88
N ARG A 14 7.30 -0.93 -10.44
CA ARG A 14 8.07 -2.03 -9.83
C ARG A 14 7.42 -2.58 -8.56
N GLU A 15 6.84 -1.70 -7.75
CA GLU A 15 6.15 -2.04 -6.51
C GLU A 15 4.70 -2.48 -6.76
N GLY A 16 4.23 -2.47 -8.02
CA GLY A 16 2.92 -2.97 -8.41
C GLY A 16 1.75 -2.03 -8.11
N TYR A 17 2.01 -0.78 -7.74
CA TYR A 17 0.97 0.26 -7.59
C TYR A 17 0.37 0.66 -8.92
N LEU A 18 1.21 0.68 -9.96
CA LEU A 18 0.81 0.90 -11.35
C LEU A 18 1.02 -0.38 -12.17
N ARG A 19 0.06 -0.68 -13.02
CA ARG A 19 0.08 -1.75 -14.03
C ARG A 19 0.47 -1.19 -15.38
N THR A 20 1.11 -2.04 -16.17
CA THR A 20 1.48 -1.79 -17.56
C THR A 20 1.12 -3.02 -18.37
N PRO A 21 0.82 -2.88 -19.68
CA PRO A 21 0.60 -4.02 -20.56
C PRO A 21 1.90 -4.77 -20.88
N TYR A 22 3.06 -4.26 -20.45
CA TYR A 22 4.34 -4.96 -20.58
C TYR A 22 4.40 -6.19 -19.66
N PRO A 23 4.58 -7.41 -20.18
CA PRO A 23 4.50 -8.66 -19.39
C PRO A 23 5.76 -8.96 -18.59
N GLY A 24 6.87 -8.27 -18.86
CA GLY A 24 8.17 -8.55 -18.25
C GLY A 24 8.30 -8.12 -16.78
N ARG A 25 9.41 -8.54 -16.19
CA ARG A 25 9.82 -8.21 -14.83
C ARG A 25 10.40 -6.80 -14.77
N TRP A 26 9.82 -5.96 -13.91
CA TRP A 26 10.37 -4.65 -13.55
C TRP A 26 11.52 -4.81 -12.56
N ILE A 27 12.67 -4.22 -12.87
CA ILE A 27 13.90 -4.39 -12.09
C ILE A 27 14.39 -3.07 -11.50
N GLN A 28 15.41 -3.15 -10.63
CA GLN A 28 16.17 -1.98 -10.26
C GLN A 28 16.91 -1.46 -11.51
N PRO A 29 16.80 -0.17 -11.87
CA PRO A 29 17.45 0.33 -13.06
C PRO A 29 18.96 0.13 -13.02
N VAL A 30 19.49 -0.42 -14.11
CA VAL A 30 20.92 -0.70 -14.28
C VAL A 30 21.39 -0.19 -15.64
N ASP A 31 22.66 0.20 -15.72
CA ASP A 31 23.27 0.57 -16.99
C ASP A 31 23.29 -0.66 -17.91
N GLY A 32 22.68 -0.50 -19.08
CA GLY A 32 22.59 -1.49 -20.12
C GLY A 32 23.58 -1.24 -21.26
N PRO A 33 23.53 -2.08 -22.31
CA PRO A 33 24.33 -1.86 -23.51
C PRO A 33 23.99 -0.52 -24.19
N ASP A 34 24.96 0.02 -24.93
CA ASP A 34 24.82 1.23 -25.75
C ASP A 34 24.43 2.50 -24.96
N GLY A 35 24.70 2.52 -23.66
CA GLY A 35 24.42 3.67 -22.79
C GLY A 35 22.95 3.85 -22.44
N LEU A 36 22.10 2.85 -22.73
CA LEU A 36 20.70 2.81 -22.33
C LEU A 36 20.58 2.30 -20.88
N VAL A 37 19.55 2.72 -20.16
CA VAL A 37 19.29 2.23 -18.80
C VAL A 37 18.15 1.22 -18.83
N LEU A 38 18.43 -0.03 -18.47
CA LEU A 38 17.44 -1.10 -18.41
C LEU A 38 16.51 -0.90 -17.20
N VAL A 39 15.20 -0.96 -17.41
CA VAL A 39 14.19 -0.78 -16.34
C VAL A 39 13.24 -1.97 -16.20
N ALA A 40 13.05 -2.76 -17.25
CA ALA A 40 12.32 -4.02 -17.19
C ALA A 40 12.82 -4.99 -18.27
N GLU A 41 12.64 -6.28 -18.05
CA GLU A 41 13.08 -7.34 -18.94
C GLU A 41 12.03 -8.46 -19.03
N ASP A 42 11.82 -8.98 -20.23
CA ASP A 42 11.01 -10.16 -20.49
C ASP A 42 11.90 -11.15 -21.24
N GLU A 43 12.89 -11.71 -20.56
CA GLU A 43 13.90 -12.53 -21.22
C GLU A 43 13.31 -13.85 -21.76
N PRO A 44 13.67 -14.26 -22.99
CA PRO A 44 14.60 -13.63 -23.94
C PRO A 44 13.94 -12.67 -24.96
N ILE A 45 12.64 -12.37 -24.80
CA ILE A 45 11.76 -11.78 -25.81
C ILE A 45 12.02 -10.28 -26.01
N SER A 46 12.01 -9.51 -24.93
CA SER A 46 12.09 -8.05 -25.02
C SER A 46 12.60 -7.40 -23.74
N ARG A 47 12.90 -6.10 -23.83
CA ARG A 47 13.32 -5.27 -22.69
C ARG A 47 12.77 -3.84 -22.81
N LEU A 48 12.47 -3.24 -21.67
CA LEU A 48 12.22 -1.80 -21.57
C LEU A 48 13.47 -1.10 -21.09
N VAL A 49 13.87 -0.09 -21.85
CA VAL A 49 15.04 0.74 -21.55
C VAL A 49 14.66 2.21 -21.61
N VAL A 50 15.43 3.05 -20.92
CA VAL A 50 15.35 4.50 -21.06
C VAL A 50 16.65 4.99 -21.68
N ASP A 51 16.53 5.77 -22.74
CA ASP A 51 17.65 6.49 -23.34
C ASP A 51 17.96 7.73 -22.50
N PRO A 52 19.12 7.82 -21.83
CA PRO A 52 19.46 8.98 -21.00
C PRO A 52 19.65 10.27 -21.78
N ALA A 53 19.95 10.20 -23.08
CA ALA A 53 20.21 11.34 -23.95
C ALA A 53 18.91 12.00 -24.42
N THR A 54 17.90 11.21 -24.78
CA THR A 54 16.60 11.72 -25.25
C THR A 54 15.53 11.73 -24.17
N GLY A 55 15.66 10.89 -23.14
CA GLY A 55 14.64 10.65 -22.12
C GLY A 55 13.56 9.65 -22.57
N ASN A 56 13.61 9.14 -23.79
CA ASN A 56 12.58 8.24 -24.31
C ASN A 56 12.56 6.91 -23.54
N VAL A 57 11.35 6.39 -23.32
CA VAL A 57 11.14 5.01 -22.88
C VAL A 57 10.97 4.15 -24.13
N LEU A 58 11.86 3.17 -24.29
CA LEU A 58 11.96 2.34 -25.49
C LEU A 58 11.63 0.89 -25.15
N LEU A 59 10.87 0.24 -26.03
CA LEU A 59 10.77 -1.20 -26.11
C LEU A 59 11.77 -1.72 -27.13
N VAL A 60 12.64 -2.61 -26.69
CA VAL A 60 13.64 -3.26 -27.54
C VAL A 60 13.35 -4.76 -27.58
N ASP A 61 13.09 -5.26 -28.77
CA ASP A 61 12.96 -6.69 -29.07
C ASP A 61 13.98 -7.07 -30.16
N GLU A 62 14.01 -8.34 -30.58
CA GLU A 62 14.94 -8.79 -31.62
C GLU A 62 14.70 -8.12 -32.98
N ALA A 63 13.46 -7.69 -33.25
CA ALA A 63 13.05 -7.16 -34.55
C ALA A 63 13.21 -5.63 -34.65
N SER A 64 13.09 -4.92 -33.53
CA SER A 64 12.92 -3.47 -33.54
C SER A 64 13.23 -2.79 -32.21
N THR A 65 13.40 -1.47 -32.29
CA THR A 65 13.34 -0.55 -31.14
C THR A 65 12.22 0.44 -31.39
N ARG A 66 11.27 0.53 -30.45
CA ARG A 66 10.07 1.38 -30.55
C ARG A 66 9.99 2.32 -29.37
N VAL A 67 9.55 3.56 -29.60
CA VAL A 67 9.36 4.55 -28.55
C VAL A 67 7.96 4.37 -27.95
N LEU A 68 7.88 3.90 -26.71
CA LEU A 68 6.60 3.75 -26.01
C LEU A 68 6.11 5.06 -25.38
N ALA A 69 7.05 5.93 -25.01
CA ALA A 69 6.79 7.24 -24.45
C ALA A 69 7.99 8.17 -24.65
N SER A 70 7.71 9.46 -24.86
CA SER A 70 8.75 10.49 -25.03
C SER A 70 9.50 10.82 -23.72
N ALA A 71 8.93 10.44 -22.58
CA ALA A 71 9.53 10.61 -21.27
C ALA A 71 8.99 9.58 -20.27
N PRO A 72 9.72 9.29 -19.17
CA PRO A 72 9.23 8.38 -18.14
C PRO A 72 7.96 8.87 -17.45
N VAL A 73 7.79 10.19 -17.33
CA VAL A 73 6.55 10.77 -16.77
C VAL A 73 5.33 10.52 -17.67
N THR A 74 5.50 10.58 -19.00
CA THR A 74 4.45 10.22 -19.96
C THR A 74 4.10 8.74 -19.87
N PHE A 75 5.12 7.88 -19.76
CA PHE A 75 4.92 6.45 -19.56
C PHE A 75 4.11 6.16 -18.29
N LEU A 76 4.44 6.82 -17.17
CA LEU A 76 3.73 6.65 -15.90
C LEU A 76 2.29 7.16 -15.95
N ALA A 77 2.04 8.28 -16.64
CA ALA A 77 0.67 8.77 -16.84
C ALA A 77 -0.18 7.75 -17.63
N CYS A 78 0.41 7.10 -18.64
CA CYS A 78 -0.25 6.00 -19.36
C CYS A 78 -0.46 4.79 -18.44
N ALA A 79 0.54 4.38 -17.66
CA ALA A 79 0.41 3.29 -16.70
C ALA A 79 -0.70 3.58 -15.66
N GLU A 80 -0.85 4.82 -15.20
CA GLU A 80 -1.92 5.25 -14.30
C GLU A 80 -3.30 5.14 -14.95
N ALA A 81 -3.46 5.67 -16.16
CA ALA A 81 -4.71 5.56 -16.92
C ALA A 81 -5.10 4.09 -17.18
N TYR A 82 -4.13 3.26 -17.57
CA TYR A 82 -4.31 1.82 -17.79
C TYR A 82 -4.70 1.09 -16.51
N SER A 83 -4.01 1.37 -15.40
CA SER A 83 -4.33 0.78 -14.09
C SER A 83 -5.74 1.14 -13.63
N GLN A 84 -6.19 2.37 -13.91
CA GLN A 84 -7.54 2.80 -13.58
C GLN A 84 -8.57 2.06 -14.44
N ALA A 85 -8.34 1.95 -15.74
CA ALA A 85 -9.22 1.21 -16.66
C ALA A 85 -9.36 -0.27 -16.25
N LEU A 86 -8.27 -0.92 -15.83
CA LEU A 86 -8.32 -2.29 -15.30
C LEU A 86 -9.21 -2.43 -14.05
N ARG A 87 -9.21 -1.42 -13.16
CA ARG A 87 -10.08 -1.42 -11.97
C ARG A 87 -11.54 -1.19 -12.37
N GLU A 88 -11.79 -0.21 -13.24
CA GLU A 88 -13.12 0.07 -13.78
C GLU A 88 -13.72 -1.18 -14.45
N ALA A 89 -12.91 -1.93 -15.20
CA ALA A 89 -13.34 -3.18 -15.85
C ALA A 89 -13.55 -4.34 -14.87
N ALA A 90 -12.76 -4.42 -13.79
CA ALA A 90 -12.90 -5.47 -12.77
C ALA A 90 -14.18 -5.35 -11.93
N ASP A 91 -14.75 -4.14 -11.86
CA ASP A 91 -16.01 -3.88 -11.14
C ASP A 91 -17.26 -4.15 -11.99
N LEU A 92 -17.10 -4.55 -13.25
CA LEU A 92 -18.22 -4.83 -14.16
C LEU A 92 -18.81 -6.22 -13.95
N GLU A 93 -20.10 -6.35 -14.27
CA GLU A 93 -20.71 -7.67 -14.43
C GLU A 93 -20.10 -8.40 -15.64
N PRO A 94 -20.01 -9.75 -15.58
CA PRO A 94 -19.69 -10.53 -16.77
C PRO A 94 -20.71 -10.19 -17.87
N ASP A 95 -20.22 -9.85 -19.07
CA ASP A 95 -21.00 -9.54 -20.28
C ASP A 95 -21.48 -8.08 -20.47
N ASP A 96 -21.01 -7.09 -19.68
CA ASP A 96 -21.27 -5.66 -19.98
C ASP A 96 -20.32 -5.09 -21.07
N GLU A 97 -20.47 -5.58 -22.31
CA GLU A 97 -19.68 -5.16 -23.47
C GLU A 97 -19.74 -3.64 -23.72
N ALA A 98 -20.90 -3.03 -23.53
CA ALA A 98 -21.07 -1.59 -23.72
C ALA A 98 -20.32 -0.76 -22.68
N ALA A 99 -20.13 -1.27 -21.45
CA ALA A 99 -19.27 -0.63 -20.47
C ALA A 99 -17.79 -0.79 -20.81
N LEU A 100 -17.37 -1.96 -21.29
CA LEU A 100 -15.98 -2.19 -21.71
C LEU A 100 -15.59 -1.26 -22.88
N GLU A 101 -16.46 -1.09 -23.89
CA GLU A 101 -16.24 -0.15 -25.00
C GLU A 101 -16.11 1.31 -24.51
N ARG A 102 -16.90 1.71 -23.50
CA ARG A 102 -16.77 3.04 -22.88
C ARG A 102 -15.45 3.19 -22.12
N ILE A 103 -14.99 2.15 -21.43
CA ILE A 103 -13.70 2.16 -20.73
C ILE A 103 -12.56 2.29 -21.74
N GLU A 104 -12.58 1.50 -22.81
CA GLU A 104 -11.62 1.59 -23.92
C GLU A 104 -11.57 3.00 -24.51
N THR A 105 -12.72 3.54 -24.92
CA THR A 105 -12.81 4.90 -25.51
C THR A 105 -12.23 5.96 -24.58
N ASN A 106 -12.54 5.86 -23.28
CA ASN A 106 -11.99 6.77 -22.27
C ASN A 106 -10.49 6.59 -22.07
N LEU A 107 -9.99 5.36 -22.10
CA LEU A 107 -8.58 5.04 -21.94
C LEU A 107 -7.77 5.57 -23.14
N LEU A 108 -8.25 5.36 -24.37
CA LEU A 108 -7.64 5.91 -25.58
C LEU A 108 -7.50 7.43 -25.50
N ARG A 109 -8.55 8.14 -25.07
CA ARG A 109 -8.50 9.58 -24.84
C ARG A 109 -7.42 9.97 -23.81
N ARG A 110 -7.34 9.24 -22.68
CA ARG A 110 -6.32 9.50 -21.63
C ARG A 110 -4.90 9.25 -22.14
N PHE A 111 -4.67 8.26 -23.01
CA PHE A 111 -3.37 8.03 -23.64
C PHE A 111 -2.98 9.18 -24.58
N THR A 112 -3.91 9.65 -25.41
CA THR A 112 -3.66 10.82 -26.27
C THR A 112 -3.34 12.07 -25.43
N GLU A 113 -4.08 12.30 -24.34
CA GLU A 113 -3.84 13.42 -23.41
C GLU A 113 -2.47 13.33 -22.72
N ALA A 114 -2.01 12.11 -22.40
CA ALA A 114 -0.67 11.86 -21.86
C ALA A 114 0.44 12.02 -22.92
N GLY A 115 0.09 12.03 -24.21
CA GLY A 115 1.04 12.09 -25.33
C GLY A 115 1.58 10.73 -25.75
N ALA A 116 0.85 9.65 -25.49
CA ALA A 116 1.12 8.33 -26.06
C ALA A 116 0.31 8.13 -27.33
N ASP A 117 1.01 7.73 -28.40
CA ASP A 117 0.43 7.43 -29.72
C ASP A 117 1.07 6.16 -30.32
N ASP A 118 1.68 5.32 -29.46
CA ASP A 118 2.28 4.07 -29.90
C ASP A 118 1.24 2.94 -29.90
N VAL A 119 1.33 2.07 -30.91
CA VAL A 119 0.49 0.89 -31.10
C VAL A 119 0.42 0.01 -29.84
N PHE A 120 1.50 -0.04 -29.04
CA PHE A 120 1.53 -0.75 -27.77
C PHE A 120 0.40 -0.35 -26.80
N TRP A 121 0.15 0.95 -26.65
CA TRP A 121 -0.92 1.43 -25.76
C TRP A 121 -2.30 1.27 -26.38
N LEU A 122 -2.41 1.41 -27.70
CA LEU A 122 -3.67 1.22 -28.42
C LEU A 122 -4.17 -0.22 -28.30
N VAL A 123 -3.30 -1.20 -28.55
CA VAL A 123 -3.61 -2.63 -28.39
C VAL A 123 -4.03 -2.94 -26.95
N ALA A 124 -3.33 -2.35 -25.97
CA ALA A 124 -3.69 -2.57 -24.57
C ALA A 124 -5.07 -1.99 -24.19
N ALA A 125 -5.51 -0.90 -24.82
CA ALA A 125 -6.86 -0.38 -24.63
C ALA A 125 -7.91 -1.29 -25.29
N GLU A 126 -7.65 -1.75 -26.52
CA GLU A 126 -8.50 -2.67 -27.26
C GLU A 126 -8.70 -3.99 -26.49
N GLU A 127 -7.64 -4.55 -25.90
CA GLU A 127 -7.74 -5.76 -25.07
C GLU A 127 -8.65 -5.59 -23.85
N ILE A 128 -8.73 -4.38 -23.27
CA ILE A 128 -9.69 -4.09 -22.20
C ILE A 128 -11.11 -4.02 -22.77
N GLY A 129 -11.30 -3.34 -23.91
CA GLY A 129 -12.60 -3.26 -24.60
C GLY A 129 -13.17 -4.62 -24.99
N LEU A 130 -12.30 -5.56 -25.37
CA LEU A 130 -12.65 -6.94 -25.69
C LEU A 130 -12.79 -7.86 -24.46
N GLY A 131 -12.45 -7.38 -23.26
CA GLY A 131 -12.41 -8.20 -22.04
C GLY A 131 -11.34 -9.29 -22.06
N THR A 132 -10.35 -9.21 -22.95
CA THR A 132 -9.29 -10.21 -23.15
C THR A 132 -7.95 -9.81 -22.54
N SER A 133 -7.89 -8.69 -21.82
CA SER A 133 -6.66 -8.19 -21.19
C SER A 133 -5.90 -9.29 -20.42
N VAL A 134 -4.68 -9.57 -20.89
CA VAL A 134 -3.74 -10.52 -20.25
C VAL A 134 -3.23 -10.01 -18.92
N ALA A 135 -3.29 -8.70 -18.68
CA ALA A 135 -3.19 -8.14 -17.34
C ALA A 135 -4.49 -8.46 -16.58
N THR A 136 -4.68 -9.73 -16.24
CA THR A 136 -5.63 -10.10 -15.18
C THR A 136 -5.26 -9.24 -13.98
N VAL A 137 -6.22 -8.54 -13.40
CA VAL A 137 -6.06 -8.04 -12.03
C VAL A 137 -5.83 -9.30 -11.21
N PRO A 138 -4.61 -9.61 -10.74
CA PRO A 138 -4.51 -10.58 -9.67
C PRO A 138 -5.34 -9.93 -8.57
N ALA A 139 -6.35 -10.62 -8.01
CA ALA A 139 -6.98 -10.20 -6.77
C ALA A 139 -5.84 -9.69 -5.89
N PRO A 140 -5.84 -8.39 -5.54
CA PRO A 140 -4.63 -7.63 -5.28
C PRO A 140 -3.72 -8.52 -4.45
N LEU A 141 -2.64 -9.04 -5.07
CA LEU A 141 -1.61 -9.70 -4.29
C LEU A 141 -1.29 -8.63 -3.25
N PRO A 142 -1.47 -8.91 -1.95
CA PRO A 142 -1.16 -7.92 -0.95
C PRO A 142 0.34 -7.69 -1.10
N VAL A 143 0.71 -6.67 -1.86
CA VAL A 143 2.03 -6.09 -1.80
C VAL A 143 2.08 -5.65 -0.37
N ALA A 144 2.78 -6.43 0.44
CA ALA A 144 3.17 -6.04 1.76
C ALA A 144 4.14 -4.86 1.63
N THR A 145 3.63 -3.69 1.24
CA THR A 145 3.83 -2.59 2.17
C THR A 145 3.06 -3.03 3.39
N ALA A 146 3.78 -3.71 4.30
CA ALA A 146 3.20 -4.14 5.55
C ALA A 146 2.50 -2.91 6.10
N ALA A 147 1.16 -2.97 6.13
CA ALA A 147 0.39 -1.86 6.61
C ALA A 147 1.02 -1.40 7.93
N PRO A 148 1.30 -0.10 8.09
CA PRO A 148 2.14 0.35 9.18
C PRO A 148 1.58 -0.19 10.48
N LEU A 149 2.45 -0.78 11.28
CA LEU A 149 2.10 -1.26 12.61
C LEU A 149 1.62 -0.05 13.43
N GLY A 150 0.43 -0.17 14.00
CA GLY A 150 -0.29 0.90 14.68
C GLY A 150 -0.55 0.57 16.14
N ILE A 151 -0.75 1.63 16.92
CA ILE A 151 -1.08 1.57 18.35
C ILE A 151 -2.57 1.88 18.51
N LEU A 152 -3.29 1.02 19.23
CA LEU A 152 -4.68 1.27 19.62
C LEU A 152 -4.73 1.49 21.13
N LEU A 153 -5.22 2.65 21.54
CA LEU A 153 -5.45 3.01 22.93
C LEU A 153 -6.94 2.86 23.22
N ALA A 154 -7.31 1.85 24.00
CA ALA A 154 -8.68 1.60 24.44
C ALA A 154 -8.82 2.00 25.91
N LEU A 155 -8.79 3.31 26.14
CA LEU A 155 -8.74 3.94 27.47
C LEU A 155 -9.85 4.99 27.59
N GLY A 156 -10.31 5.22 28.82
CA GLY A 156 -11.21 6.34 29.12
C GLY A 156 -10.59 7.71 28.79
N GLU A 157 -11.42 8.71 28.55
CA GLU A 157 -10.95 10.07 28.21
C GLU A 157 -10.12 10.69 29.34
N ASP A 158 -10.54 10.50 30.59
CA ASP A 158 -9.81 10.96 31.78
C ASP A 158 -8.43 10.31 31.89
N GLU A 159 -8.33 9.02 31.56
CA GLU A 159 -7.10 8.26 31.61
C GLU A 159 -6.12 8.68 30.50
N LEU A 160 -6.64 8.95 29.29
CA LEU A 160 -5.86 9.50 28.18
C LEU A 160 -5.27 10.88 28.54
N GLN A 161 -6.06 11.76 29.16
CA GLN A 161 -5.61 13.08 29.59
C GLN A 161 -4.62 13.01 30.75
N ARG A 162 -4.82 12.07 31.68
CA ARG A 162 -3.90 11.82 32.80
C ARG A 162 -2.54 11.32 32.32
N LEU A 163 -2.54 10.38 31.37
CA LEU A 163 -1.33 9.73 30.89
C LEU A 163 -0.55 10.64 29.95
N PHE A 164 -1.20 11.26 28.97
CA PHE A 164 -0.51 11.87 27.84
C PHE A 164 -0.70 13.39 27.78
N THR A 165 0.39 14.11 28.05
CA THR A 165 0.55 15.52 27.67
C THR A 165 0.59 15.70 26.16
N ALA A 166 0.41 16.94 25.66
CA ALA A 166 0.49 17.24 24.23
C ALA A 166 1.84 16.83 23.59
N GLU A 167 2.95 16.99 24.31
CA GLU A 167 4.28 16.57 23.83
C GLU A 167 4.39 15.05 23.72
N GLN A 168 3.84 14.34 24.70
CA GLN A 168 3.80 12.87 24.70
C GLN A 168 2.91 12.33 23.58
N TRP A 169 1.78 12.97 23.29
CA TRP A 169 0.94 12.65 22.14
C TRP A 169 1.67 12.81 20.81
N LYS A 170 2.41 13.92 20.67
CA LYS A 170 3.23 14.18 19.48
C LYS A 170 4.30 13.10 19.30
N ARG A 171 4.97 12.73 20.39
CA ARG A 171 5.97 11.66 20.39
C ARG A 171 5.35 10.32 19.98
N LEU A 172 4.22 9.95 20.58
CA LEU A 172 3.53 8.70 20.27
C LEU A 172 3.09 8.61 18.80
N SER A 173 2.56 9.71 18.26
CA SER A 173 2.14 9.80 16.85
C SER A 173 3.30 9.80 15.85
N THR A 174 4.52 10.11 16.32
CA THR A 174 5.74 10.01 15.50
C THR A 174 6.26 8.58 15.43
N LEU A 175 5.96 7.75 16.44
CA LEU A 175 6.38 6.35 16.50
C LEU A 175 5.56 5.46 15.57
N ALA A 176 4.23 5.63 15.59
CA ALA A 176 3.30 4.81 14.84
C ALA A 176 1.96 5.53 14.65
N PRO A 177 1.11 5.12 13.69
CA PRO A 177 -0.27 5.55 13.64
C PRO A 177 -1.00 5.19 14.94
N VAL A 178 -1.52 6.19 15.65
CA VAL A 178 -2.25 6.01 16.91
C VAL A 178 -3.74 6.15 16.68
N ARG A 179 -4.52 5.22 17.23
CA ARG A 179 -5.97 5.30 17.31
C ARG A 179 -6.41 5.26 18.77
N THR A 180 -7.48 5.97 19.07
CA THR A 180 -8.11 5.93 20.39
C THR A 180 -9.54 5.40 20.26
N VAL A 181 -9.94 4.57 21.20
CA VAL A 181 -11.33 4.16 21.41
C VAL A 181 -11.67 4.37 22.87
N ARG A 182 -12.87 4.90 23.12
CA ARG A 182 -13.31 5.28 24.48
C ARG A 182 -13.67 4.08 25.35
N ALA A 183 -13.82 2.90 24.75
CA ALA A 183 -14.17 1.69 25.47
C ALA A 183 -13.73 0.43 24.68
N PRO A 184 -13.28 -0.65 25.35
CA PRO A 184 -12.79 -1.87 24.70
C PRO A 184 -13.81 -2.56 23.77
N GLN A 185 -15.10 -2.51 24.08
CA GLN A 185 -16.16 -3.08 23.24
C GLN A 185 -16.30 -2.40 21.88
N LEU A 186 -15.77 -1.18 21.72
CA LEU A 186 -15.78 -0.44 20.45
C LEU A 186 -14.58 -0.77 19.56
N ILE A 187 -13.62 -1.59 20.02
CA ILE A 187 -12.43 -1.98 19.26
C ILE A 187 -12.81 -2.56 17.88
N PRO A 188 -13.74 -3.54 17.75
CA PRO A 188 -14.06 -4.10 16.45
C PRO A 188 -14.58 -3.06 15.45
N ALA A 189 -15.54 -2.23 15.88
CA ALA A 189 -16.12 -1.18 15.05
C ALA A 189 -15.08 -0.12 14.65
N ALA A 190 -14.15 0.22 15.54
CA ALA A 190 -13.10 1.19 15.24
C ALA A 190 -12.05 0.65 14.25
N VAL A 191 -11.73 -0.64 14.34
CA VAL A 191 -10.83 -1.30 13.37
C VAL A 191 -11.49 -1.35 12.00
N GLU A 192 -12.77 -1.74 11.94
CA GLU A 192 -13.55 -1.78 10.70
C GLU A 192 -13.65 -0.39 10.05
N ALA A 193 -14.05 0.63 10.83
CA ALA A 193 -14.15 2.00 10.33
C ALA A 193 -12.80 2.52 9.78
N ALA A 194 -11.70 2.19 10.45
CA ALA A 194 -10.37 2.55 9.96
C ALA A 194 -10.00 1.83 8.66
N ALA A 195 -10.40 0.56 8.51
CA ALA A 195 -10.21 -0.19 7.28
C ALA A 195 -10.99 0.42 6.11
N THR A 196 -12.27 0.72 6.32
CA THR A 196 -13.13 1.40 5.34
C THR A 196 -12.55 2.74 4.92
N MET A 197 -12.16 3.58 5.89
CA MET A 197 -11.61 4.91 5.61
C MET A 197 -10.25 4.88 4.88
N ALA A 198 -9.42 3.88 5.16
CA ALA A 198 -8.16 3.69 4.45
C ALA A 198 -8.41 3.26 2.99
N GLY A 199 -9.35 2.33 2.78
CA GLY A 199 -9.79 1.91 1.45
C GLY A 199 -10.31 3.08 0.60
N LEU A 200 -11.16 3.93 1.17
CA LEU A 200 -11.65 5.15 0.51
C LEU A 200 -10.53 6.14 0.13
N ARG A 201 -9.38 6.07 0.82
CA ARG A 201 -8.21 6.92 0.56
C ARG A 201 -7.16 6.24 -0.32
N GLY A 202 -7.42 5.03 -0.82
CA GLY A 202 -6.46 4.24 -1.57
C GLY A 202 -5.20 3.89 -0.77
N LYS A 203 -5.28 3.83 0.56
CA LYS A 203 -4.15 3.51 1.44
C LYS A 203 -4.43 2.24 2.24
N PRO A 204 -3.41 1.42 2.56
CA PRO A 204 -3.59 0.29 3.46
C PRO A 204 -3.90 0.79 4.88
N ALA A 205 -4.87 0.15 5.54
CA ALA A 205 -5.23 0.45 6.91
C ALA A 205 -4.15 -0.02 7.88
N ALA A 206 -3.68 0.84 8.79
CA ALA A 206 -2.71 0.48 9.81
C ALA A 206 -3.15 -0.77 10.59
N ARG A 207 -2.27 -1.77 10.68
CA ARG A 207 -2.52 -3.01 11.44
C ARG A 207 -2.23 -2.74 12.90
N THR A 208 -3.19 -3.00 13.78
CA THR A 208 -2.94 -2.85 15.23
C THR A 208 -2.01 -3.97 15.69
N SER A 209 -0.78 -3.63 16.05
CA SER A 209 0.17 -4.57 16.67
C SER A 209 0.27 -4.38 18.18
N VAL A 210 -0.10 -3.21 18.68
CA VAL A 210 -0.10 -2.89 20.11
C VAL A 210 -1.46 -2.38 20.54
N LEU A 211 -2.02 -3.00 21.58
CA LEU A 211 -3.25 -2.59 22.25
C LEU A 211 -2.91 -2.14 23.68
N VAL A 212 -3.38 -0.97 24.07
CA VAL A 212 -3.28 -0.47 25.45
C VAL A 212 -4.68 -0.41 26.06
N VAL A 213 -4.85 -1.05 27.22
CA VAL A 213 -6.14 -1.18 27.94
C VAL A 213 -5.96 -1.00 29.45
N GLU A 214 -7.05 -0.70 30.15
CA GLU A 214 -7.15 -0.78 31.61
C GLU A 214 -7.25 -2.25 32.06
N ALA A 215 -6.86 -2.55 33.31
CA ALA A 215 -6.81 -3.93 33.81
C ALA A 215 -8.17 -4.61 33.95
N ASP A 216 -9.23 -3.83 34.11
CA ASP A 216 -10.63 -4.28 34.18
C ASP A 216 -11.32 -4.30 32.81
N ALA A 217 -10.58 -4.06 31.72
CA ALA A 217 -11.12 -4.12 30.37
C ALA A 217 -11.59 -5.54 30.02
N GLU A 218 -12.88 -5.67 29.74
CA GLU A 218 -13.47 -6.91 29.22
C GLU A 218 -13.13 -7.08 27.74
N LEU A 219 -12.15 -7.95 27.44
CA LEU A 219 -11.74 -8.27 26.08
C LEU A 219 -12.40 -9.58 25.64
N THR A 220 -13.21 -9.49 24.60
CA THR A 220 -14.04 -10.59 24.10
C THR A 220 -13.36 -11.34 22.95
N GLU A 221 -13.89 -12.50 22.56
CA GLU A 221 -13.46 -13.21 21.35
C GLU A 221 -13.54 -12.32 20.10
N ALA A 222 -14.59 -11.49 20.00
CA ALA A 222 -14.74 -10.52 18.92
C ALA A 222 -13.63 -9.46 18.92
N THR A 223 -13.15 -9.05 20.10
CA THR A 223 -12.01 -8.13 20.24
C THR A 223 -10.73 -8.75 19.65
N TRP A 224 -10.48 -10.03 19.94
CA TRP A 224 -9.30 -10.74 19.43
C TRP A 224 -9.40 -11.01 17.93
N ALA A 225 -10.58 -11.40 17.45
CA ALA A 225 -10.83 -11.59 16.02
C ALA A 225 -10.62 -10.30 15.20
N ALA A 226 -10.92 -9.14 15.78
CA ALA A 226 -10.67 -7.84 15.16
C ALA A 226 -9.18 -7.43 15.14
N LEU A 227 -8.32 -8.11 15.90
CA LEU A 227 -6.91 -7.76 16.07
C LEU A 227 -5.97 -8.94 15.76
N PRO A 228 -6.02 -9.52 14.53
CA PRO A 228 -5.25 -10.72 14.18
C PRO A 228 -3.73 -10.50 14.20
N GLU A 229 -3.30 -9.25 14.08
CA GLU A 229 -1.90 -8.84 14.04
C GLU A 229 -1.38 -8.32 15.39
N LEU A 230 -2.21 -8.44 16.43
CA LEU A 230 -1.80 -8.05 17.77
C LEU A 230 -0.59 -8.88 18.18
N ARG A 231 0.47 -8.20 18.58
CA ARG A 231 1.66 -8.81 19.16
C ARG A 231 1.75 -8.48 20.63
N VAL A 232 1.31 -7.28 21.03
CA VAL A 232 1.48 -6.81 22.40
C VAL A 232 0.19 -6.24 22.98
N LEU A 233 -0.11 -6.66 24.20
CA LEU A 233 -1.14 -6.12 25.06
C LEU A 233 -0.49 -5.40 26.25
N ALA A 234 -0.54 -4.07 26.26
CA ALA A 234 -0.12 -3.26 27.40
C ALA A 234 -1.31 -3.02 28.33
N VAL A 235 -1.19 -3.44 29.58
CA VAL A 235 -2.28 -3.39 30.57
C VAL A 235 -1.89 -2.41 31.68
N LEU A 236 -2.76 -1.43 31.93
CA LEU A 236 -2.64 -0.48 33.03
C LEU A 236 -3.32 -1.04 34.28
N GLY A 237 -2.53 -1.50 35.25
CA GLY A 237 -3.00 -2.08 36.50
C GLY A 237 -2.46 -3.49 36.78
N SER A 238 -2.97 -4.12 37.84
CA SER A 238 -2.41 -5.36 38.40
C SER A 238 -3.04 -6.65 37.87
N GLU A 239 -4.24 -6.58 37.30
CA GLU A 239 -4.96 -7.77 36.82
C GLU A 239 -4.56 -8.17 35.41
N ARG A 240 -4.71 -9.46 35.10
CA ARG A 240 -4.34 -10.04 33.81
C ARG A 240 -5.63 -10.27 33.00
N PRO A 241 -5.96 -9.42 32.02
CA PRO A 241 -6.91 -9.82 31.00
C PRO A 241 -6.38 -11.07 30.29
N GLY A 242 -7.26 -12.02 30.00
CA GLY A 242 -6.90 -13.22 29.22
C GLY A 242 -6.42 -12.78 27.84
N ALA A 243 -5.19 -13.16 27.45
CA ALA A 243 -4.64 -12.83 26.14
C ALA A 243 -4.45 -14.13 25.32
N PRO A 244 -4.67 -14.10 24.00
CA PRO A 244 -4.44 -15.25 23.14
C PRO A 244 -2.96 -15.63 23.09
N ALA A 245 -2.68 -16.88 22.73
CA ALA A 245 -1.32 -17.38 22.59
C ALA A 245 -0.53 -16.56 21.56
N GLY A 246 0.73 -16.25 21.86
CA GLY A 246 1.59 -15.43 21.00
C GLY A 246 1.49 -13.92 21.22
N VAL A 247 0.56 -13.44 22.04
CA VAL A 247 0.51 -12.02 22.46
C VAL A 247 1.34 -11.82 23.73
N GLN A 248 2.35 -10.95 23.64
CA GLN A 248 3.13 -10.51 24.79
C GLN A 248 2.30 -9.55 25.64
N VAL A 249 2.16 -9.87 26.93
CA VAL A 249 1.46 -9.00 27.89
C VAL A 249 2.49 -8.18 28.66
N VAL A 250 2.44 -6.85 28.50
CA VAL A 250 3.26 -5.89 29.24
C VAL A 250 2.39 -5.25 30.31
N ARG A 251 2.84 -5.30 31.56
CA ARG A 251 2.10 -4.71 32.68
C ARG A 251 2.72 -3.38 33.07
N LEU A 252 1.88 -2.37 33.14
CA LEU A 252 2.21 -1.04 33.60
C LEU A 252 1.47 -0.83 34.91
N GLY A 253 2.17 -0.28 35.92
CA GLY A 253 1.52 0.04 37.20
C GLY A 253 0.33 0.97 36.99
N ARG A 254 -0.66 0.92 37.88
CA ARG A 254 -1.81 1.84 37.81
C ARG A 254 -1.38 3.32 37.88
N GLU A 255 -0.28 3.57 38.59
CA GLU A 255 0.35 4.89 38.72
C GLU A 255 1.34 5.20 37.59
N ALA A 256 1.41 4.36 36.54
CA ALA A 256 2.30 4.62 35.43
C ALA A 256 2.03 6.00 34.82
N THR A 257 3.12 6.68 34.52
CA THR A 257 3.13 7.97 33.81
C THR A 257 3.12 7.72 32.31
N GLY A 258 2.63 8.67 31.50
CA GLY A 258 2.69 8.54 30.04
C GLY A 258 4.10 8.35 29.49
N HIS A 259 5.13 8.79 30.23
CA HIS A 259 6.51 8.55 29.85
C HIS A 259 6.86 7.06 29.93
N GLU A 260 6.48 6.39 31.01
CA GLU A 260 6.67 4.94 31.17
C GLU A 260 5.86 4.15 30.14
N VAL A 261 4.62 4.59 29.86
CA VAL A 261 3.82 3.98 28.79
C VAL A 261 4.52 4.12 27.44
N ILE A 262 5.02 5.31 27.08
CA ILE A 262 5.73 5.54 25.81
C ILE A 262 7.01 4.71 25.73
N LEU A 263 7.83 4.64 26.79
CA LEU A 263 9.05 3.84 26.78
C LEU A 263 8.74 2.35 26.58
N ALA A 264 7.70 1.84 27.24
CA ALA A 264 7.24 0.48 27.03
C ALA A 264 6.80 0.27 25.58
N LEU A 265 6.01 1.20 25.02
CA LEU A 265 5.57 1.14 23.63
C LEU A 265 6.73 1.24 22.63
N GLU A 266 7.75 2.06 22.88
CA GLU A 266 8.94 2.19 22.03
C GLU A 266 9.76 0.89 21.97
N ALA A 267 10.04 0.30 23.13
CA ALA A 267 10.74 -0.97 23.21
C ALA A 267 9.98 -2.07 22.47
N THR A 268 8.66 -2.03 22.59
CA THR A 268 7.78 -3.07 22.06
C THR A 268 7.54 -2.92 20.56
N THR A 269 7.36 -1.69 20.07
CA THR A 269 7.18 -1.43 18.63
C THR A 269 8.46 -1.78 17.86
N ARG A 270 9.64 -1.59 18.47
CA ARG A 270 10.93 -2.03 17.92
C ARG A 270 11.03 -3.56 17.87
N ALA A 271 10.57 -4.26 18.91
CA ALA A 271 10.55 -5.72 18.94
C ALA A 271 9.55 -6.32 17.93
N ALA A 272 8.41 -5.64 17.70
CA ALA A 272 7.41 -6.07 16.72
C ALA A 272 7.81 -5.80 15.25
N ALA A 273 8.85 -4.99 15.02
CA ALA A 273 9.37 -4.67 13.69
C ALA A 273 10.56 -5.54 13.25
N GLN A 274 11.08 -6.41 14.13
CA GLN A 274 12.13 -7.39 13.86
C GLN A 274 11.53 -8.75 13.49
#